data_AF-A0A3R9EDH0-F1
#
_entry.id   AF-A0A3R9EDH0-F1
#
_cell.length_a   1.000
_cell.length_b   1.000
_cell.length_c   1.000
_cell.angle_alpha   90.00
_cell.angle_beta   90.00
_cell.angle_gamma   90.00
#
_symmetry.space_group_name_H-M   'P 1'
#
loop_
_entity.id
_entity.type
_entity.pdbx_description
1 polymer ?
#
loop_
_entity_poly.entity_id
_entity_poly.type
_entity_poly.pdbx_seq_one_letter_code
_entity_poly.pdbx_strand_id
1 'polypeptide(L)'
;MITRIEEVVRCAKLLEFNVTDDNVIACMVAAVMCPGHENNLGALLASIYINQSWGLIQALKTTREYQVLHIKISDALLEKLTQK
;
A
#
# COMPACT_ATOMS: atom_id res chain seq x y z
N MET A 1 -5.82 -12.58 0.18
CA MET A 1 -5.80 -11.16 -0.26
C MET A 1 -5.85 -10.21 0.94
N ILE A 2 -6.82 -10.34 1.85
CA ILE A 2 -6.93 -9.50 3.07
C ILE A 2 -5.65 -9.58 3.94
N THR A 3 -5.10 -10.77 4.14
CA THR A 3 -3.84 -10.99 4.89
C THR A 3 -2.62 -10.31 4.25
N ARG A 4 -2.56 -10.26 2.91
CA ARG A 4 -1.47 -9.63 2.15
C ARG A 4 -1.55 -8.10 2.19
N ILE A 5 -2.77 -7.56 2.25
CA ILE A 5 -3.03 -6.13 2.44
C ILE A 5 -2.58 -5.67 3.84
N GLU A 6 -2.83 -6.46 4.88
CA GLU A 6 -2.38 -6.12 6.24
C GLU A 6 -0.86 -6.15 6.35
N GLU A 7 -0.25 -7.16 5.72
CA GLU A 7 1.18 -7.31 5.69
C GLU A 7 1.86 -6.17 4.92
N VAL A 8 1.32 -5.73 3.78
CA VAL A 8 1.91 -4.60 3.03
C VAL A 8 1.85 -3.29 3.82
N VAL A 9 0.75 -3.06 4.55
CA VAL A 9 0.60 -1.89 5.42
C VAL A 9 1.58 -1.95 6.60
N ARG A 10 1.78 -3.15 7.18
CA ARG A 10 2.78 -3.38 8.23
C ARG A 10 4.19 -3.07 7.71
N CYS A 11 4.54 -3.58 6.52
CA CYS A 11 5.82 -3.30 5.88
C CYS A 11 6.02 -1.80 5.60
N ALA A 12 5.01 -1.12 5.06
CA ALA A 12 5.08 0.32 4.78
C ALA A 12 5.37 1.14 6.05
N LYS A 13 4.76 0.78 7.19
CA LYS A 13 5.03 1.42 8.48
C LYS A 13 6.45 1.15 8.98
N LEU A 14 6.95 -0.08 8.85
CA LEU A 14 8.33 -0.43 9.22
C LEU A 14 9.38 0.27 8.36
N LEU A 15 9.04 0.57 7.10
CA LEU A 15 9.85 1.37 6.18
C LEU A 15 9.67 2.88 6.37
N GLU A 16 8.89 3.30 7.37
CA GLU A 16 8.59 4.70 7.68
C GLU A 16 7.94 5.47 6.51
N PHE A 17 7.25 4.76 5.62
CA PHE A 17 6.51 5.40 4.54
C PHE A 17 5.24 6.06 5.07
N ASN A 18 4.90 7.21 4.49
CA ASN A 18 3.63 7.86 4.77
C ASN A 18 2.48 7.03 4.19
N VAL A 19 1.87 6.16 4.99
CA VAL A 19 0.81 5.25 4.53
C VAL A 19 -0.46 5.95 4.05
N THR A 20 -0.64 7.24 4.34
CA THR A 20 -1.78 8.02 3.82
C THR A 20 -1.46 8.77 2.52
N ASP A 21 -0.23 8.66 2.01
CA ASP A 21 0.15 9.22 0.72
C ASP A 21 -0.37 8.33 -0.42
N ASP A 22 -1.12 8.90 -1.36
CA ASP A 22 -1.69 8.17 -2.49
C ASP A 22 -0.67 7.40 -3.33
N ASN A 23 0.55 7.93 -3.49
CA ASN A 23 1.60 7.26 -4.24
C ASN A 23 2.16 6.08 -3.45
N VAL A 24 2.27 6.20 -2.13
CA VAL A 24 2.62 5.07 -1.24
C VAL A 24 1.53 4.00 -1.31
N ILE A 25 0.25 4.39 -1.29
CA ILE A 25 -0.88 3.46 -1.44
C ILE A 25 -0.80 2.73 -2.78
N ALA A 26 -0.53 3.44 -3.88
CA ALA A 26 -0.32 2.81 -5.19
C ALA A 26 0.88 1.86 -5.19
N CYS A 27 2.00 2.21 -4.55
CA CYS A 27 3.15 1.30 -4.40
C CYS A 27 2.78 0.02 -3.62
N MET A 28 1.99 0.15 -2.55
CA MET A 28 1.48 -0.98 -1.79
C MET A 28 0.57 -1.88 -2.64
N VAL A 29 -0.28 -1.30 -3.48
CA VAL A 29 -1.12 -2.06 -4.43
C VAL A 29 -0.25 -2.87 -5.38
N ALA A 30 0.77 -2.27 -5.99
CA ALA A 30 1.69 -2.98 -6.87
C ALA A 30 2.39 -4.15 -6.15
N ALA A 31 2.82 -3.96 -4.91
CA ALA A 31 3.45 -5.00 -4.11
C ALA A 31 2.48 -6.16 -3.80
N VAL A 32 1.20 -5.85 -3.50
CA VAL A 32 0.15 -6.85 -3.25
C VAL A 32 -0.17 -7.63 -4.52
N MET A 33 -0.25 -6.96 -5.67
CA MET A 33 -0.59 -7.55 -6.97
C MET A 33 0.54 -8.37 -7.60
N CYS A 34 1.76 -8.36 -7.04
CA CYS A 34 2.88 -9.15 -7.55
C CYS A 34 3.00 -10.49 -6.80
N PRO A 35 2.60 -11.64 -7.40
CA PRO A 35 2.55 -12.94 -6.71
C PRO A 35 3.93 -13.62 -6.56
N GLY A 36 4.98 -13.12 -7.19
CA GLY A 36 6.30 -13.80 -7.23
C GLY A 36 7.22 -13.58 -6.02
N HIS A 37 6.88 -12.66 -5.11
CA HIS A 37 7.78 -12.21 -4.03
C HIS A 37 7.16 -12.36 -2.64
N GLU A 38 6.52 -13.50 -2.37
CA GLU A 38 5.77 -13.73 -1.12
C GLU A 38 6.65 -13.66 0.14
N ASN A 39 7.93 -14.02 0.04
CA ASN A 39 8.84 -14.08 1.20
C ASN A 39 9.52 -12.75 1.54
N ASN A 40 9.35 -11.70 0.75
CA ASN A 40 10.00 -10.41 1.02
C ASN A 40 9.18 -9.21 0.52
N LEU A 41 7.93 -9.14 0.95
CA LEU A 41 7.01 -8.06 0.57
C LEU A 41 7.56 -6.67 0.92
N GLY A 42 8.31 -6.56 2.03
CA GLY A 42 8.98 -5.32 2.43
C GLY A 42 10.05 -4.86 1.44
N ALA A 43 10.95 -5.75 1.02
CA ALA A 43 11.96 -5.38 0.01
C ALA A 43 11.32 -5.08 -1.35
N LEU A 44 10.28 -5.83 -1.75
CA LEU A 44 9.53 -5.53 -2.96
C LEU A 44 8.91 -4.12 -2.89
N LEU A 45 8.23 -3.80 -1.78
CA LEU A 45 7.61 -2.50 -1.57
C LEU A 45 8.65 -1.36 -1.61
N ALA A 46 9.79 -1.53 -0.93
CA ALA A 46 10.88 -0.57 -0.97
C ALA A 46 11.40 -0.36 -2.39
N SER A 47 11.60 -1.45 -3.15
CA SER A 47 12.06 -1.39 -4.54
C SER A 47 11.05 -0.67 -5.44
N ILE A 48 9.76 -0.94 -5.29
CA ILE A 48 8.68 -0.28 -6.05
C ILE A 48 8.64 1.22 -5.72
N TYR A 49 8.74 1.58 -4.44
CA TYR A 49 8.71 2.97 -4.01
C TYR A 49 9.90 3.78 -4.54
N ILE A 50 11.11 3.21 -4.53
CA ILE A 50 12.32 3.84 -5.06
C ILE A 50 12.23 4.02 -6.58
N ASN A 51 11.68 3.04 -7.29
CA ASN A 51 11.63 3.00 -8.75
C ASN A 51 10.25 3.37 -9.33
N GLN A 52 9.42 4.07 -8.54
CA GLN A 52 8.06 4.39 -8.95
C GLN A 52 8.06 5.26 -10.22
N SER A 53 7.24 4.89 -11.19
CA SER A 53 7.03 5.70 -12.40
C SER A 53 5.67 6.39 -12.33
N TRP A 54 5.60 7.64 -12.77
CA TRP A 54 4.36 8.42 -12.74
C TRP A 54 3.24 7.69 -13.49
N GLY A 55 3.52 7.14 -14.66
CA GLY A 55 2.52 6.41 -15.46
C GLY A 55 1.97 5.16 -14.78
N LEU A 56 2.84 4.38 -14.11
CA LEU A 56 2.42 3.21 -13.36
C LEU A 56 1.56 3.60 -12.15
N ILE A 57 1.95 4.64 -11.42
CA ILE A 57 1.19 5.14 -10.26
C ILE A 57 -0.21 5.59 -10.69
N GLN A 58 -0.33 6.35 -11.79
CA GLN A 58 -1.63 6.77 -12.29
C GLN A 58 -2.50 5.58 -12.70
N ALA A 59 -1.92 4.58 -13.39
CA ALA A 59 -2.65 3.37 -13.76
C ALA A 59 -3.17 2.62 -12.52
N LEU A 60 -2.33 2.47 -11.48
CA LEU A 60 -2.68 1.78 -10.24
C LEU A 60 -3.80 2.49 -9.47
N LYS A 61 -3.86 3.82 -9.47
CA LYS A 61 -4.93 4.59 -8.82
C LYS A 61 -6.32 4.31 -9.40
N THR A 62 -6.39 3.78 -10.62
CA THR A 62 -7.67 3.41 -11.27
C THR A 62 -8.15 2.00 -10.94
N THR A 63 -7.35 1.20 -10.22
CA THR A 63 -7.70 -0.20 -9.95
C THR A 63 -8.62 -0.34 -8.74
N ARG A 64 -9.33 -1.47 -8.68
CA ARG A 64 -10.19 -1.81 -7.53
C ARG A 64 -9.37 -2.04 -6.27
N GLU A 65 -8.19 -2.63 -6.42
CA GLU A 65 -7.26 -2.90 -5.33
C GLU A 65 -6.81 -1.60 -4.65
N TYR A 66 -6.59 -0.54 -5.43
CA TYR A 66 -6.31 0.79 -4.89
C TYR A 66 -7.47 1.33 -4.06
N GLN A 67 -8.68 1.28 -4.59
CA GLN A 67 -9.87 1.76 -3.88
C GLN A 67 -10.06 1.02 -2.55
N VAL A 68 -9.94 -0.31 -2.56
CA VAL A 68 -10.05 -1.13 -1.35
C VAL A 68 -8.98 -0.77 -0.32
N LEU A 69 -7.73 -0.60 -0.76
CA LEU A 69 -6.63 -0.27 0.13
C LEU A 69 -6.76 1.14 0.72
N HIS A 70 -7.14 2.11 -0.12
CA HIS A 70 -7.36 3.50 0.27
C HIS A 70 -8.49 3.64 1.29
N ILE A 71 -9.63 2.95 1.08
CA ILE A 71 -10.74 2.92 2.05
C ILE A 71 -10.28 2.34 3.38
N LYS A 72 -9.59 1.20 3.37
CA LYS A 72 -9.11 0.55 4.60
C LYS A 72 -8.18 1.44 5.42
N ILE A 73 -7.31 2.21 4.76
CA ILE A 73 -6.41 3.16 5.41
C ILE A 73 -7.20 4.36 5.97
N SER A 74 -8.19 4.84 5.23
CA SER A 74 -9.05 5.96 5.63
C SER A 74 -9.92 5.60 6.84
N ASP A 75 -10.54 4.43 6.84
CA ASP A 75 -11.36 3.93 7.96
C ASP A 75 -10.51 3.75 9.22
N ALA A 76 -9.33 3.15 9.09
CA ALA A 76 -8.41 2.97 10.22
C ALA A 76 -7.91 4.31 10.80
N LEU A 77 -7.83 5.37 9.99
CA LEU A 77 -7.52 6.71 10.47
C LEU A 77 -8.72 7.32 11.22
N LEU A 78 -9.92 7.15 10.68
CA LEU A 78 -11.15 7.66 11.28
C LEU A 78 -11.44 7.00 12.65
N GLU A 79 -11.24 5.70 12.78
CA GLU A 79 -11.35 4.99 14.06
C GLU A 79 -10.39 5.55 15.12
N LYS A 80 -9.12 5.81 14.73
CA LYS A 80 -8.14 6.41 15.65
C LYS A 80 -8.50 7.82 16.10
N LEU A 81 -9.15 8.59 15.23
CA LEU A 81 -9.56 9.96 15.54
C LEU A 81 -10.81 10.02 16.42
N THR A 82 -11.65 8.99 16.37
CA THR A 82 -12.94 8.93 17.08
C THR A 82 -12.88 8.22 18.43
N GLN A 83 -11.82 7.44 18.73
CA GLN A 83 -11.60 6.78 20.02
C GLN A 83 -11.12 7.73 21.15
N LYS A 84 -11.65 8.95 21.24
CA LYS A 84 -11.39 9.89 22.35
C LYS A 84 -12.40 9.75 23.49
#